data_AF-A0A0K8UR62-F1
#
_entry.id   AF-A0A0K8UR62-F1
#
_cell.length_a   1.000
_cell.length_b   1.000
_cell.length_c   1.000
_cell.angle_alpha   90.00
_cell.angle_beta   90.00
_cell.angle_gamma   90.00
#
_symmetry.space_group_name_H-M   'P 1'
#
loop_
_entity.id
_entity.type
_entity.pdbx_description
1 polymer ?
#
loop_
_entity_poly.entity_id
_entity_poly.type
_entity_poly.pdbx_seq_one_letter_code
_entity_poly.pdbx_strand_id
1 'polypeptide(L)'
;MFETKKKKNNIKLYVRRVFIMDDCEELIPEYLSFVRGVVDSEDLPLNISREYLQHNKILKVIKKNLTKKCLELFQEISENAEDYKKFYEQFGKNLKLGIHEDSTNRNKLAEFLRFYTSKSGEEQIPLKDYIARMKKDQKDILFITGESRAAVASSPFVETLKKKGYEVIYMVDPIDEYVIQQLKEFDGKKLKNCSKEGLDLDDTE
;
A
#
# COMPACT_ATOMS: atom_id res chain seq x y z
N MET A 1 -16.91 -6.16 -19.08
CA MET A 1 -18.00 -6.21 -18.08
C MET A 1 -17.85 -4.99 -17.20
N PHE A 2 -18.82 -4.09 -17.19
CA PHE A 2 -18.83 -2.98 -16.25
C PHE A 2 -19.16 -3.57 -14.87
N GLU A 3 -18.19 -3.61 -13.96
CA GLU A 3 -18.49 -3.84 -12.55
C GLU A 3 -19.47 -2.74 -12.12
N THR A 4 -20.67 -3.17 -11.73
CA THR A 4 -21.60 -2.31 -11.00
C THR A 4 -20.87 -1.87 -9.74
N LYS A 5 -20.53 -0.58 -9.62
CA LYS A 5 -19.93 0.00 -8.40
C LYS A 5 -20.78 -0.44 -7.21
N LYS A 6 -20.30 -1.41 -6.45
CA LYS A 6 -20.98 -1.94 -5.28
C LYS A 6 -21.14 -0.79 -4.30
N LYS A 7 -22.37 -0.58 -3.79
CA LYS A 7 -22.66 0.53 -2.88
C LYS A 7 -21.73 0.43 -1.66
N LYS A 8 -20.94 1.49 -1.41
CA LYS A 8 -19.96 1.53 -0.32
C LYS A 8 -20.68 1.89 0.97
N ASN A 9 -21.04 0.86 1.74
CA ASN A 9 -21.81 1.02 2.99
C ASN A 9 -20.99 0.66 4.23
N ASN A 10 -19.68 0.94 4.22
CA ASN A 10 -18.78 0.39 5.24
C ASN A 10 -18.72 1.26 6.50
N ILE A 11 -18.90 2.58 6.39
CA ILE A 11 -18.89 3.50 7.54
C ILE A 11 -20.22 4.23 7.64
N LYS A 12 -20.88 4.08 8.79
CA LYS A 12 -22.13 4.78 9.10
C LYS A 12 -21.87 6.10 9.82
N LEU A 13 -22.48 7.17 9.34
CA LEU A 13 -22.43 8.50 9.94
C LEU A 13 -23.64 8.72 10.85
N TYR A 14 -23.34 9.08 12.08
CA TYR A 14 -24.28 9.53 13.08
C TYR A 14 -23.93 10.94 13.51
N VAL A 15 -24.94 11.69 13.92
CA VAL A 15 -24.79 13.01 14.51
C VAL A 15 -25.60 13.03 15.79
N ARG A 16 -24.93 13.21 16.93
CA ARG A 16 -25.55 13.14 18.26
C ARG A 16 -26.38 11.87 18.44
N ARG A 17 -25.82 10.72 18.03
CA ARG A 17 -26.46 9.39 18.04
C ARG A 17 -27.68 9.24 17.12
N VAL A 18 -27.97 10.24 16.27
CA VAL A 18 -29.01 10.14 15.24
C VAL A 18 -28.37 9.63 13.95
N PHE A 19 -28.89 8.55 13.38
CA PHE A 19 -28.41 8.02 12.11
C PHE A 19 -28.66 9.03 10.99
N ILE A 20 -27.61 9.36 10.22
CA ILE A 20 -27.70 10.29 9.10
C ILE A 20 -27.65 9.52 7.78
N MET A 21 -26.57 8.76 7.54
CA MET A 21 -26.39 7.99 6.30
C MET A 21 -25.31 6.92 6.46
N ASP A 22 -25.31 5.92 5.57
CA ASP A 22 -24.36 4.81 5.56
C ASP A 22 -23.41 4.80 4.36
N ASP A 23 -23.54 5.75 3.45
CA ASP A 23 -22.84 5.86 2.16
C ASP A 23 -22.17 7.24 2.01
N CYS A 24 -21.45 7.66 3.05
CA CYS A 24 -20.66 8.88 3.04
C CYS A 24 -19.22 8.61 2.59
N GLU A 25 -18.97 8.65 1.27
CA GLU A 25 -17.65 8.40 0.67
C GLU A 25 -16.57 9.41 1.12
N GLU A 26 -16.98 10.57 1.63
CA GLU A 26 -16.06 11.61 2.10
C GLU A 26 -15.40 11.28 3.45
N LEU A 27 -15.92 10.30 4.20
CA LEU A 27 -15.39 9.94 5.52
C LEU A 27 -14.07 9.19 5.45
N ILE A 28 -13.79 8.47 4.36
CA ILE A 28 -12.62 7.60 4.30
C ILE A 28 -12.05 7.54 2.87
N PRO A 29 -10.72 7.47 2.69
CA PRO A 29 -10.14 7.24 1.38
C PRO A 29 -10.60 5.92 0.74
N GLU A 30 -10.62 5.88 -0.59
CA GLU A 30 -11.08 4.71 -1.35
C GLU A 30 -10.28 3.45 -1.04
N TYR A 31 -8.96 3.59 -0.92
CA TYR A 31 -8.07 2.48 -0.57
C TYR A 31 -8.38 1.88 0.81
N LEU A 32 -9.05 2.59 1.71
CA LEU A 32 -9.50 2.09 3.02
C LEU A 32 -10.98 1.70 3.04
N SER A 33 -11.64 1.61 1.88
CA SER A 33 -13.06 1.30 1.78
C SER A 33 -13.44 -0.03 2.44
N PHE A 34 -12.52 -0.96 2.68
CA PHE A 34 -12.79 -2.21 3.41
C PHE A 34 -13.04 -2.03 4.91
N VAL A 35 -12.64 -0.89 5.50
CA VAL A 35 -12.80 -0.61 6.93
C VAL A 35 -14.28 -0.39 7.25
N ARG A 36 -14.77 -1.12 8.25
CA ARG A 36 -16.16 -1.01 8.71
C ARG A 36 -16.23 -0.33 10.07
N GLY A 37 -17.21 0.55 10.25
CA GLY A 37 -17.37 1.24 11.52
C GLY A 37 -18.53 2.22 11.60
N VAL A 38 -18.58 2.92 12.73
CA VAL A 38 -19.55 3.96 13.02
C VAL A 38 -18.78 5.22 13.41
N VAL A 39 -19.15 6.36 12.83
CA VAL A 39 -18.65 7.69 13.18
C VAL A 39 -19.83 8.45 13.74
N ASP A 40 -19.75 8.83 15.02
CA ASP A 40 -20.73 9.71 15.66
C ASP A 40 -20.08 11.07 15.93
N SER A 41 -20.65 12.13 15.37
CA SER A 41 -20.12 13.49 15.47
C SER A 41 -21.07 14.42 16.22
N GLU A 42 -20.55 15.18 17.18
CA GLU A 42 -21.31 16.21 17.90
C GLU A 42 -21.31 17.58 17.17
N ASP A 43 -20.37 17.75 16.22
CA ASP A 43 -20.03 19.02 15.57
C ASP A 43 -20.73 19.23 14.22
N LEU A 44 -21.33 18.18 13.65
CA LEU A 44 -22.09 18.29 12.41
C LEU A 44 -23.55 18.71 12.70
N PRO A 45 -24.18 19.50 11.82
CA PRO A 45 -25.60 19.80 11.94
C PRO A 45 -26.45 18.57 11.58
N LEU A 46 -27.61 18.42 12.22
CA LEU A 46 -28.56 17.32 11.92
C LEU A 46 -29.18 17.45 10.52
N ASN A 47 -29.45 18.68 10.07
CA ASN A 47 -30.11 18.96 8.78
C ASN A 47 -29.09 19.02 7.64
N ILE A 48 -28.36 17.92 7.43
CA ILE A 48 -27.22 17.89 6.53
C ILE A 48 -27.54 17.18 5.21
N SER A 49 -27.37 17.90 4.09
CA SER A 49 -27.51 17.31 2.75
C SER A 49 -26.21 16.65 2.30
N ARG A 50 -26.30 15.71 1.34
CA ARG A 50 -25.12 15.08 0.73
C ARG A 50 -24.19 16.09 0.06
N GLU A 51 -24.76 17.09 -0.59
CA GLU A 51 -24.01 18.17 -1.25
C GLU A 51 -23.24 19.02 -0.23
N TYR A 52 -23.87 19.35 0.90
CA TYR A 52 -23.21 20.10 1.96
C TYR A 52 -22.04 19.31 2.58
N LEU A 53 -22.17 17.98 2.71
CA LEU A 53 -21.11 17.12 3.23
C LEU A 53 -19.84 17.15 2.38
N GLN A 54 -19.97 17.10 1.05
CA GLN A 54 -18.83 17.07 0.12
C GLN A 54 -17.89 18.27 0.27
N HIS A 55 -18.44 19.43 0.65
CA HIS A 55 -17.65 20.66 0.84
C HIS A 55 -17.36 21.00 2.31
N ASN A 56 -17.77 20.14 3.25
CA ASN A 56 -17.64 20.40 4.67
C ASN A 56 -16.20 20.22 5.18
N LYS A 57 -15.65 21.25 5.83
CA LYS A 57 -14.29 21.20 6.41
C LYS A 57 -14.15 20.20 7.58
N ILE A 58 -15.21 19.99 8.36
CA ILE A 58 -15.25 19.04 9.48
C ILE A 58 -15.06 17.62 8.96
N LEU A 59 -15.70 17.25 7.85
CA LEU A 59 -15.51 15.91 7.25
C LEU A 59 -14.08 15.68 6.80
N LYS A 60 -13.39 16.70 6.27
CA LYS A 60 -11.96 16.59 5.92
C LYS A 60 -11.09 16.29 7.14
N VAL A 61 -11.41 16.90 8.29
CA VAL A 61 -10.72 16.64 9.56
C VAL A 61 -11.03 15.23 10.06
N ILE A 62 -12.29 14.81 10.02
CA ILE A 62 -12.71 13.45 10.38
C ILE A 62 -11.98 12.43 9.51
N LYS A 63 -11.99 12.60 8.19
CA LYS A 63 -11.28 11.74 7.23
C LYS A 63 -9.80 11.61 7.57
N LYS A 64 -9.12 12.73 7.79
CA LYS A 64 -7.69 12.74 8.16
C LYS A 64 -7.45 11.95 9.45
N ASN A 65 -8.29 12.14 10.47
CA ASN A 65 -8.15 11.45 11.75
C ASN A 65 -8.45 9.95 11.64
N LEU A 66 -9.48 9.56 10.88
CA LEU A 66 -9.81 8.16 10.62
C LEU A 66 -8.70 7.47 9.86
N THR A 67 -8.17 8.08 8.80
CA THR A 67 -7.01 7.56 8.06
C THR A 67 -5.83 7.34 9.00
N LYS A 68 -5.49 8.34 9.84
CA LYS A 68 -4.41 8.22 10.82
C LYS A 68 -4.63 7.02 11.75
N LYS A 69 -5.83 6.88 12.32
CA LYS A 69 -6.18 5.79 13.23
C LYS A 69 -6.15 4.41 12.56
N CYS A 70 -6.53 4.32 11.29
CA CYS A 70 -6.40 3.08 10.52
C CYS A 70 -4.93 2.68 10.34
N LEU A 71 -4.05 3.64 10.01
CA LEU A 71 -2.61 3.35 9.86
C LEU A 71 -1.94 2.99 11.19
N GLU A 72 -2.36 3.60 12.30
CA GLU A 72 -1.95 3.18 13.65
C GLU A 72 -2.37 1.73 13.93
N LEU A 73 -3.62 1.36 13.63
CA LEU A 73 -4.10 -0.01 13.77
C LEU A 73 -3.33 -1.00 12.88
N PHE A 74 -3.01 -0.64 11.64
CA PHE A 74 -2.22 -1.51 10.76
C PHE A 74 -0.81 -1.72 11.29
N GLN A 75 -0.24 -0.71 11.95
CA GLN A 75 1.04 -0.84 12.64
C GLN A 75 0.93 -1.84 13.80
N GLU A 76 -0.09 -1.74 14.64
CA GLU A 76 -0.34 -2.69 15.73
C GLU A 76 -0.53 -4.13 15.21
N ILE A 77 -1.34 -4.32 14.16
CA ILE A 77 -1.51 -5.65 13.52
C ILE A 77 -0.17 -6.17 12.99
N SER A 78 0.71 -5.29 12.50
CA SER A 78 2.02 -5.69 11.95
C SER A 78 3.01 -6.21 12.98
N GLU A 79 2.74 -6.02 14.28
CA GLU A 79 3.57 -6.56 15.37
C GLU A 79 3.39 -8.08 15.52
N ASN A 80 2.27 -8.63 15.05
CA ASN A 80 2.03 -10.06 14.97
C ASN A 80 2.13 -10.54 13.51
N ALA A 81 3.14 -11.35 13.19
CA ALA A 81 3.39 -11.82 11.84
C ALA A 81 2.24 -12.66 11.24
N GLU A 82 1.55 -13.47 12.06
CA GLU A 82 0.46 -14.33 11.59
C GLU A 82 -0.80 -13.51 11.26
N ASP A 83 -1.16 -12.58 12.14
CA ASP A 83 -2.30 -11.68 11.92
C ASP A 83 -2.04 -10.76 10.74
N TYR A 84 -0.81 -10.24 10.63
CA TYR A 84 -0.43 -9.40 9.52
C TYR A 84 -0.45 -10.15 8.19
N LYS A 85 -0.03 -11.41 8.16
CA LYS A 85 -0.11 -12.25 6.96
C LYS A 85 -1.56 -12.36 6.48
N LYS A 86 -2.49 -12.70 7.38
CA LYS A 86 -3.94 -12.77 7.07
C LYS A 86 -4.48 -11.42 6.57
N PHE A 87 -4.10 -10.33 7.25
CA PHE A 87 -4.48 -8.98 6.85
C PHE A 87 -3.97 -8.63 5.45
N TYR A 88 -2.69 -8.88 5.16
CA TYR A 88 -2.06 -8.54 3.90
C TYR A 88 -2.58 -9.40 2.73
N GLU A 89 -2.87 -10.69 2.97
CA GLU A 89 -3.50 -11.56 1.97
C GLU A 89 -4.86 -11.01 1.51
N GLN A 90 -5.64 -10.43 2.41
CA GLN A 90 -6.96 -9.88 2.10
C GLN A 90 -6.91 -8.45 1.56
N PHE A 91 -6.03 -7.60 2.11
CA PHE A 91 -6.06 -6.15 1.90
C PHE A 91 -4.76 -5.57 1.32
N GLY A 92 -3.79 -6.40 0.92
CA GLY A 92 -2.53 -5.94 0.34
C GLY A 92 -2.73 -5.09 -0.92
N LYS A 93 -3.72 -5.44 -1.76
CA LYS A 93 -4.10 -4.63 -2.95
C LYS A 93 -4.64 -3.25 -2.57
N ASN A 94 -5.39 -3.16 -1.47
CA ASN A 94 -5.86 -1.89 -0.93
C ASN A 94 -4.69 -1.02 -0.46
N LEU A 95 -3.69 -1.59 0.22
CA LEU A 95 -2.49 -0.83 0.60
C LEU A 95 -1.72 -0.32 -0.62
N LYS A 96 -1.57 -1.16 -1.65
CA LYS A 96 -0.95 -0.79 -2.93
C LYS A 96 -1.71 0.34 -3.65
N LEU A 97 -3.05 0.32 -3.61
CA LEU A 97 -3.87 1.43 -4.10
C LEU A 97 -3.61 2.71 -3.29
N GLY A 98 -3.45 2.60 -1.97
CA GLY A 98 -3.08 3.73 -1.11
C GLY A 98 -1.75 4.37 -1.49
N ILE A 99 -0.75 3.60 -1.93
CA ILE A 99 0.51 4.15 -2.48
C ILE A 99 0.24 5.02 -3.70
N HIS A 100 -0.70 4.61 -4.55
CA HIS A 100 -1.07 5.35 -5.75
C HIS A 100 -1.79 6.65 -5.41
N GLU A 101 -2.79 6.59 -4.54
CA GLU A 101 -3.75 7.68 -4.28
C GLU A 101 -3.31 8.66 -3.18
N ASP A 102 -2.67 8.18 -2.10
CA ASP A 102 -2.39 8.98 -0.90
C ASP A 102 -0.93 9.38 -0.81
N SER A 103 -0.60 10.50 -1.43
CA SER A 103 0.76 11.08 -1.38
C SER A 103 1.21 11.48 0.02
N THR A 104 0.27 11.81 0.92
CA THR A 104 0.59 12.28 2.28
C THR A 104 1.05 11.12 3.15
N ASN A 105 0.39 9.96 3.04
CA ASN A 105 0.68 8.78 3.86
C ASN A 105 1.52 7.72 3.13
N ARG A 106 1.95 7.98 1.89
CA ARG A 106 2.66 7.01 1.03
C ARG A 106 3.84 6.32 1.70
N ASN A 107 4.70 7.09 2.37
CA ASN A 107 5.89 6.53 3.02
C ASN A 107 5.49 5.54 4.13
N LYS A 108 4.46 5.88 4.92
CA LYS A 108 3.97 5.00 5.97
C LYS A 108 3.31 3.75 5.40
N LEU A 109 2.52 3.90 4.33
CA LEU A 109 1.91 2.79 3.61
C LEU A 109 2.96 1.84 3.01
N ALA A 110 4.10 2.36 2.55
CA ALA A 110 5.17 1.54 1.98
C ALA A 110 5.79 0.59 3.02
N GLU A 111 5.81 0.97 4.30
CA GLU A 111 6.26 0.10 5.40
C GLU A 111 5.38 -1.16 5.58
N PHE A 112 4.12 -1.06 5.14
CA PHE A 112 3.13 -2.15 5.21
C PHE A 112 3.20 -3.10 4.00
N LEU A 113 3.91 -2.73 2.94
CA LEU A 113 4.03 -3.64 1.79
C LEU A 113 4.86 -4.87 2.15
N ARG A 114 4.50 -6.00 1.55
CA ARG A 114 5.22 -7.28 1.62
C ARG A 114 5.41 -7.82 0.22
N PHE A 115 6.60 -8.36 -0.04
CA PHE A 115 6.99 -8.84 -1.35
C PHE A 115 7.71 -10.18 -1.27
N TYR A 116 7.51 -11.01 -2.29
CA TYR A 116 8.43 -12.10 -2.57
C TYR A 116 9.73 -11.52 -3.13
N THR A 117 10.85 -12.16 -2.83
CA THR A 117 12.15 -11.79 -3.39
C THR A 117 12.91 -13.01 -3.88
N SER A 118 14.01 -12.77 -4.57
CA SER A 118 14.92 -13.82 -5.01
C SER A 118 15.59 -14.61 -3.87
N LYS A 119 15.47 -14.14 -2.61
CA LYS A 119 16.03 -14.78 -1.41
C LYS A 119 14.98 -15.19 -0.37
N SER A 120 13.73 -14.74 -0.49
CA SER A 120 12.71 -14.96 0.56
C SER A 120 11.99 -16.31 0.49
N GLY A 121 12.21 -17.09 -0.57
CA GLY A 121 11.53 -18.37 -0.77
C GLY A 121 10.01 -18.18 -0.86
N GLU A 122 9.26 -18.93 -0.04
CA GLU A 122 7.80 -18.89 -0.01
C GLU A 122 7.22 -17.84 0.95
N GLU A 123 8.06 -17.01 1.56
CA GLU A 123 7.62 -15.96 2.47
C GLU A 123 7.71 -14.59 1.80
N GLN A 124 6.76 -13.72 2.13
CA GLN A 124 6.83 -12.31 1.75
C GLN A 124 7.48 -11.50 2.86
N ILE A 125 8.38 -10.60 2.51
CA ILE A 125 9.14 -9.77 3.45
C ILE A 125 8.84 -8.28 3.24
N PRO A 126 8.95 -7.45 4.30
CA PRO A 126 8.87 -5.99 4.17
C PRO A 126 10.09 -5.40 3.46
N LEU A 127 9.94 -4.18 2.93
CA LEU A 127 11.06 -3.45 2.33
C LEU A 127 12.22 -3.21 3.30
N LYS A 128 11.93 -3.04 4.60
CA LYS A 128 12.97 -2.88 5.63
C LYS A 128 13.88 -4.11 5.73
N ASP A 129 13.32 -5.31 5.61
CA ASP A 129 14.10 -6.56 5.65
C ASP A 129 14.97 -6.71 4.40
N TYR A 130 14.46 -6.27 3.23
CA TYR A 130 15.28 -6.18 2.03
C TYR A 130 16.47 -5.23 2.25
N ILE A 131 16.21 -4.03 2.81
CA ILE A 131 17.26 -3.03 3.08
C ILE A 131 18.31 -3.58 4.04
N ALA A 132 17.89 -4.25 5.11
CA ALA A 132 18.80 -4.87 6.08
C ALA A 132 19.71 -5.95 5.44
N ARG A 133 19.30 -6.53 4.32
CA ARG A 133 20.05 -7.55 3.55
C ARG A 133 20.76 -6.99 2.31
N MET A 134 20.74 -5.67 2.10
CA MET A 134 21.47 -5.04 0.99
C MET A 134 22.98 -5.25 1.14
N LYS A 135 23.67 -5.41 0.01
CA LYS A 135 25.14 -5.45 0.01
C LYS A 135 25.69 -4.08 0.47
N LYS A 136 26.90 -4.07 1.04
CA LYS A 136 27.54 -2.85 1.61
C LYS A 136 27.50 -1.64 0.67
N ASP A 137 27.74 -1.87 -0.62
CA ASP A 137 27.82 -0.80 -1.64
C ASP A 137 26.55 -0.67 -2.49
N GLN A 138 25.49 -1.42 -2.14
CA GLN A 138 24.23 -1.36 -2.87
C GLN A 138 23.47 -0.06 -2.53
N LYS A 139 23.23 0.76 -3.55
CA LYS A 139 22.56 2.07 -3.44
C LYS A 139 21.05 2.00 -3.66
N ASP A 140 20.59 1.04 -4.44
CA ASP A 140 19.21 0.98 -4.93
C ASP A 140 18.53 -0.34 -4.55
N ILE A 141 17.21 -0.27 -4.32
CA ILE A 141 16.33 -1.43 -4.18
C ILE A 141 16.02 -1.94 -5.58
N LEU A 142 16.38 -3.19 -5.85
CA LEU A 142 16.19 -3.81 -7.16
C LEU A 142 14.86 -4.56 -7.19
N PHE A 143 14.07 -4.31 -8.21
CA PHE A 143 12.81 -5.02 -8.45
C PHE A 143 12.67 -5.44 -9.91
N ILE A 144 11.76 -6.37 -10.17
CA ILE A 144 11.30 -6.73 -11.50
C ILE A 144 9.78 -6.86 -11.47
N THR A 145 9.13 -6.38 -12.54
CA THR A 145 7.70 -6.60 -12.77
C THR A 145 7.47 -7.71 -13.79
N GLY A 146 6.36 -8.42 -13.69
CA GLY A 146 5.97 -9.45 -14.67
C GLY A 146 4.66 -10.15 -14.34
N GLU A 147 4.28 -11.13 -15.16
CA GLU A 147 2.95 -11.75 -15.08
C GLU A 147 2.80 -12.78 -13.95
N SER A 148 3.92 -13.35 -13.47
CA SER A 148 3.89 -14.33 -12.38
C SER A 148 5.24 -14.44 -11.68
N ARG A 149 5.23 -14.99 -10.45
CA ARG A 149 6.46 -15.22 -9.67
C ARG A 149 7.42 -16.16 -10.39
N ALA A 150 6.91 -17.18 -11.07
CA ALA A 150 7.72 -18.10 -11.86
C ALA A 150 8.42 -17.38 -13.02
N ALA A 151 7.67 -16.58 -13.79
CA ALA A 151 8.20 -15.86 -14.95
C ALA A 151 9.30 -14.86 -14.58
N VAL A 152 9.11 -14.10 -13.49
CA VAL A 152 10.14 -13.14 -13.06
C VAL A 152 11.35 -13.84 -12.42
N ALA A 153 11.15 -14.95 -11.70
CA ALA A 153 12.23 -15.68 -11.08
C ALA A 153 13.16 -16.38 -12.10
N SER A 154 12.63 -16.77 -13.27
CA SER A 154 13.40 -17.33 -14.39
C SER A 154 13.94 -16.27 -15.36
N SER A 155 13.82 -14.99 -15.02
CA SER A 155 14.31 -13.91 -15.90
C SER A 155 15.84 -13.88 -15.96
N PRO A 156 16.46 -13.76 -17.15
CA PRO A 156 17.91 -13.60 -17.28
C PRO A 156 18.49 -12.42 -16.48
N PHE A 157 17.70 -11.34 -16.34
CA PHE A 157 18.06 -10.17 -15.53
C PHE A 157 18.20 -10.54 -14.05
N VAL A 158 17.26 -11.34 -13.53
CA VAL A 158 17.27 -11.81 -12.14
C VAL A 158 18.38 -12.84 -11.92
N GLU A 159 18.60 -13.76 -12.86
CA GLU A 159 19.68 -14.76 -12.75
C GLU A 159 21.06 -14.10 -12.63
N THR A 160 21.32 -13.09 -13.46
CA THR A 160 22.59 -12.33 -13.44
C THR A 160 22.79 -11.64 -12.09
N LEU A 161 21.75 -10.98 -11.58
CA LEU A 161 21.77 -10.32 -10.28
C LEU A 161 21.98 -11.31 -9.12
N LYS A 162 21.31 -12.46 -9.17
CA LYS A 162 21.48 -13.52 -8.16
C LYS A 162 22.90 -14.06 -8.16
N LYS A 163 23.52 -14.28 -9.33
CA LYS A 163 24.94 -14.68 -9.44
C LYS A 163 25.88 -13.64 -8.84
N LYS A 164 25.59 -12.35 -9.04
CA LYS A 164 26.30 -11.22 -8.40
C LYS A 164 25.92 -11.01 -6.92
N GLY A 165 25.06 -11.85 -6.34
CA GLY A 165 24.66 -11.82 -4.92
C GLY A 165 23.59 -10.79 -4.55
N TYR A 166 23.00 -10.10 -5.52
CA TYR A 166 21.93 -9.13 -5.29
C TYR A 166 20.58 -9.80 -5.04
N GLU A 167 19.79 -9.21 -4.13
CA GLU A 167 18.40 -9.58 -3.90
C GLU A 167 17.50 -8.78 -4.85
N VAL A 168 16.47 -9.40 -5.41
CA VAL A 168 15.51 -8.74 -6.32
C VAL A 168 14.10 -8.95 -5.81
N ILE A 169 13.34 -7.86 -5.70
CA ILE A 169 11.92 -7.87 -5.35
C ILE A 169 11.08 -8.30 -6.56
N TYR A 170 10.16 -9.24 -6.34
CA TYR A 170 9.22 -9.71 -7.35
C TYR A 170 7.89 -8.99 -7.20
N MET A 171 7.52 -8.27 -8.25
CA MET A 171 6.27 -7.52 -8.36
C MET A 171 5.43 -8.13 -9.48
N VAL A 172 4.35 -8.81 -9.13
CA VAL A 172 3.61 -9.67 -10.07
C VAL A 172 2.11 -9.38 -10.10
N ASP A 173 1.66 -8.43 -9.27
CA ASP A 173 0.29 -7.96 -9.34
C ASP A 173 0.19 -6.83 -10.37
N PRO A 174 -0.88 -6.76 -11.18
CA PRO A 174 -1.08 -5.65 -12.13
C PRO A 174 -1.04 -4.25 -11.48
N ILE A 175 -1.42 -4.15 -10.20
CA ILE A 175 -1.38 -2.89 -9.45
C ILE A 175 0.06 -2.42 -9.15
N ASP A 176 1.05 -3.31 -9.20
CA ASP A 176 2.45 -2.98 -8.90
C ASP A 176 3.04 -1.96 -9.87
N GLU A 177 2.57 -1.95 -11.13
CA GLU A 177 2.96 -0.93 -12.12
C GLU A 177 2.55 0.48 -11.69
N TYR A 178 1.42 0.62 -10.97
CA TYR A 178 0.99 1.89 -10.39
C TYR A 178 1.75 2.23 -9.10
N VAL A 179 2.12 1.21 -8.32
CA VAL A 179 2.94 1.38 -7.11
C VAL A 179 4.29 1.97 -7.46
N ILE A 180 5.03 1.39 -8.41
CA ILE A 180 6.38 1.85 -8.80
C ILE A 180 6.38 3.17 -9.58
N GLN A 181 5.24 3.58 -10.12
CA GLN A 181 5.06 4.93 -10.65
C GLN A 181 5.09 5.99 -9.54
N GLN A 182 4.64 5.67 -8.33
CA GLN A 182 4.53 6.63 -7.22
C GLN A 182 5.59 6.44 -6.12
N LEU A 183 5.94 5.20 -5.81
CA LEU A 183 6.98 4.85 -4.83
C LEU A 183 8.36 4.84 -5.52
N LYS A 184 8.99 6.01 -5.60
CA LYS A 184 10.31 6.18 -6.24
C LYS A 184 11.47 5.83 -5.32
N GLU A 185 11.29 6.01 -4.02
CA GLU A 185 12.30 5.75 -3.01
C GLU A 185 11.65 5.20 -1.74
N PHE A 186 12.43 4.45 -0.97
CA PHE A 186 12.07 3.99 0.36
C PHE A 186 13.32 4.03 1.24
N ASP A 187 13.23 4.70 2.38
CA ASP A 187 14.34 4.87 3.34
C ASP A 187 15.64 5.38 2.68
N GLY A 188 15.51 6.38 1.81
CA GLY A 188 16.61 7.00 1.07
C GLY A 188 17.20 6.14 -0.07
N LYS A 189 16.65 4.95 -0.34
CA LYS A 189 17.08 4.07 -1.42
C LYS A 189 16.09 4.16 -2.59
N LYS A 190 16.57 4.41 -3.81
CA LYS A 190 15.70 4.45 -5.00
C LYS A 190 15.28 3.04 -5.39
N LEU A 191 14.09 2.91 -5.95
CA LEU A 191 13.61 1.66 -6.55
C LEU A 191 13.98 1.64 -8.03
N LYS A 192 14.73 0.62 -8.47
CA LYS A 192 15.14 0.43 -9.86
C LYS A 192 14.64 -0.89 -10.42
N ASN A 193 14.02 -0.82 -11.60
CA ASN A 193 13.61 -2.01 -12.34
C ASN A 193 14.83 -2.62 -13.03
N CYS A 194 15.14 -3.88 -12.75
CA CYS A 194 16.32 -4.55 -13.30
C CYS A 194 16.18 -4.98 -14.76
N SER A 195 14.98 -4.96 -15.34
CA SER A 195 14.78 -5.26 -16.77
C SER A 195 14.89 -4.03 -17.68
N LYS A 196 15.04 -2.83 -17.10
CA LYS A 196 15.22 -1.59 -17.86
C LYS A 196 16.70 -1.30 -18.13
N GLU A 197 16.96 -0.72 -19.29
CA GLU A 197 18.30 -0.24 -19.66
C GLU A 197 18.81 0.82 -18.65
N GLY A 198 20.13 0.87 -18.47
CA GLY A 198 20.78 1.82 -17.53
C GLY A 198 20.86 1.33 -16.08
N LEU A 199 20.72 0.02 -15.84
CA LEU A 199 21.02 -0.58 -14.55
C LEU A 199 22.55 -0.60 -14.34
N ASP A 200 23.07 0.51 -13.82
CA ASP A 200 24.46 0.62 -13.40
C ASP A 200 24.66 -0.11 -12.07
N LEU A 201 25.12 -1.35 -12.16
CA LEU A 201 25.60 -2.12 -11.02
C LEU A 201 27.11 -2.01 -11.09
N ASP A 202 27.73 -1.38 -10.10
CA ASP A 202 29.20 -1.25 -10.03
C ASP A 202 29.83 -2.60 -10.45
N ASP A 203 30.48 -2.62 -11.63
CA ASP A 203 31.17 -3.77 -12.21
C ASP A 203 32.49 -3.96 -11.45
N THR A 204 32.40 -4.31 -10.18
CA THR A 204 33.52 -4.94 -9.50
C THR A 204 33.40 -6.44 -9.72
N GLU A 205 34.24 -6.92 -10.65
CA GLU A 205 34.57 -8.32 -10.91
C GLU A 205 34.82 -9.12 -9.62
#